data_AF-A0A0F9IK25-F1
#
_entry.id   AF-A0A0F9IK25-F1
#
_cell.length_a   1.000
_cell.length_b   1.000
_cell.length_c   1.000
_cell.angle_alpha   90.00
_cell.angle_beta   90.00
_cell.angle_gamma   90.00
#
_symmetry.space_group_name_H-M   'P 1'
#
loop_
_entity.id
_entity.type
_entity.pdbx_description
1 polymer ?
#
loop_
_entity_poly.entity_id
_entity_poly.type
_entity_poly.pdbx_seq_one_letter_code
_entity_poly.pdbx_strand_id
1 'polypeptide(L)'
;MSQEDIRREIEDFDYQIERLSQDIRQYESIDEQSNDVLEDLEDSYRRMIQLLRKNILNFENLKITTKESFYDEIFNYKEKELDYDEKYIITSERLRGSKNVHFSTYLRLNSKIYDLFLLKRNKIVHHHPQSDINIPEFLNKTVASEYEKMISNLDKAIDSTETELGNLRDNYENYIHFKDLYEILGDLYVHKVLLRSEKQLFLGIIKKESYFNKTDESKKALNFYNIAIDFGRKFEDGDTSYLTYRADNYLEIFKDFMFKDKLGNLKEITDLKEKRNYIEEKFRIWEKYTKNRFSTKPLKGMKDFLPGDLREVNWVLGILKDIADRYSYEEFEAPILEPIEIFAAKSSYELVYEQSFYVEKFEDKKIILRPELTPSLARIVAKKFQELKKPIRWYSIPICFRYEQPQRGRLRSFKQVNFDILGEESLYGDLEIFNIIVDIFNEFGATSEQFQIYYNSRRFMDSLCKLILEISEEELPLVFKILDKSNKMDENEFEKFVIDTFQNEVSIQGILKLKDAKNIGDLLKRFEEIPENFYSSKGYLELIKFERLIKEADISDYCTFSSGTVRGLDYYTGIIYEVFDTGTENIR
;
A
#
# COMPACT_ATOMS: atom_id res chain seq x y z
N MET A 1 -4.93 -17.78 14.16
CA MET A 1 -4.10 -19.00 14.26
C MET A 1 -4.61 -20.02 13.26
N SER A 2 -3.70 -20.68 12.55
CA SER A 2 -4.01 -21.83 11.70
C SER A 2 -4.21 -23.09 12.56
N GLN A 3 -4.81 -24.14 12.00
CA GLN A 3 -5.00 -25.42 12.71
C GLN A 3 -3.67 -26.11 13.06
N GLU A 4 -2.68 -25.95 12.20
CA GLU A 4 -1.31 -26.44 12.39
C GLU A 4 -0.64 -25.74 13.59
N ASP A 5 -0.87 -24.43 13.75
CA ASP A 5 -0.31 -23.65 14.86
C ASP A 5 -0.87 -24.13 16.20
N ILE A 6 -2.18 -24.41 16.26
CA ILE A 6 -2.85 -24.90 17.47
C ILE A 6 -2.32 -26.29 17.86
N ARG A 7 -2.11 -27.17 16.89
CA ARG A 7 -1.59 -28.53 17.15
C ARG A 7 -0.14 -28.49 17.67
N ARG A 8 0.71 -27.67 17.07
CA ARG A 8 2.11 -27.47 17.53
C ARG A 8 2.16 -26.89 18.93
N GLU A 9 1.26 -25.98 19.27
CA GLU A 9 1.18 -25.45 20.63
C GLU A 9 0.79 -26.51 21.66
N ILE A 10 -0.13 -27.43 21.36
CA ILE A 10 -0.47 -28.54 22.27
C ILE A 10 0.75 -29.43 22.50
N GLU A 11 1.49 -29.74 21.44
CA GLU A 11 2.70 -30.56 21.52
C GLU A 11 3.77 -29.87 22.40
N ASP A 12 3.91 -28.55 22.30
CA ASP A 12 4.78 -27.75 23.19
C ASP A 12 4.29 -27.76 24.65
N PHE A 13 2.97 -27.73 24.88
CA PHE A 13 2.40 -27.83 26.23
C PHE A 13 2.58 -29.21 26.86
N ASP A 14 2.38 -30.27 26.08
CA ASP A 14 2.62 -31.64 26.52
C ASP A 14 4.10 -31.80 26.93
N TYR A 15 5.01 -31.23 26.16
CA TYR A 15 6.43 -31.19 26.47
C TYR A 15 6.74 -30.40 27.76
N GLN A 16 6.16 -29.21 27.93
CA GLN A 16 6.36 -28.41 29.15
C GLN A 16 5.83 -29.13 30.40
N ILE A 17 4.78 -29.94 30.28
CA ILE A 17 4.17 -30.67 31.39
C ILE A 17 4.89 -31.98 31.69
N GLU A 18 5.43 -32.68 30.68
CA GLU A 18 6.37 -33.78 30.93
C GLU A 18 7.61 -33.29 31.65
N ARG A 19 8.15 -32.14 31.24
CA ARG A 19 9.26 -31.48 31.93
C ARG A 19 8.89 -31.08 33.36
N LEU A 20 7.71 -30.51 33.57
CA LEU A 20 7.18 -30.18 34.90
C LEU A 20 7.05 -31.45 35.78
N SER A 21 6.51 -32.53 35.23
CA SER A 21 6.33 -33.81 35.94
C SER A 21 7.68 -34.48 36.26
N GLN A 22 8.71 -34.23 35.44
CA GLN A 22 10.08 -34.67 35.69
C GLN A 22 10.76 -33.82 36.77
N ASP A 23 10.59 -32.49 36.69
CA ASP A 23 11.10 -31.56 37.70
C ASP A 23 10.47 -31.88 39.06
N ILE A 24 9.16 -32.09 39.14
CA ILE A 24 8.42 -32.47 40.36
C ILE A 24 8.95 -33.79 40.95
N ARG A 25 9.14 -34.83 40.11
CA ARG A 25 9.71 -36.12 40.55
C ARG A 25 11.14 -36.01 41.08
N GLN A 26 11.92 -35.03 40.64
CA GLN A 26 13.24 -34.76 41.22
C GLN A 26 13.18 -34.16 42.63
N TYR A 27 12.03 -33.62 43.06
CA TYR A 27 11.82 -33.02 44.39
C TYR A 27 11.18 -33.94 45.43
N GLU A 28 10.80 -35.18 45.07
CA GLU A 28 10.18 -36.18 45.98
C GLU A 28 11.02 -36.51 47.24
N SER A 29 12.23 -35.96 47.40
CA SER A 29 13.05 -36.11 48.60
C SER A 29 12.81 -35.07 49.71
N ILE A 30 11.78 -34.20 49.62
CA ILE A 30 11.60 -33.07 50.54
C ILE A 30 10.15 -32.95 51.04
N ASP A 31 9.86 -33.66 52.15
CA ASP A 31 8.68 -33.53 53.05
C ASP A 31 7.29 -34.00 52.54
N GLU A 32 6.57 -34.76 53.38
CA GLU A 32 5.28 -35.41 53.06
C GLU A 32 4.15 -34.41 52.75
N GLN A 33 4.16 -33.21 53.37
CA GLN A 33 3.18 -32.16 53.08
C GLN A 33 3.35 -31.52 51.70
N SER A 34 4.56 -31.55 51.14
CA SER A 34 4.84 -31.02 49.79
C SER A 34 4.34 -31.97 48.71
N ASN A 35 4.35 -33.28 48.97
CA ASN A 35 3.93 -34.31 48.00
C ASN A 35 2.42 -34.27 47.73
N ASP A 36 1.56 -34.11 48.74
CA ASP A 36 0.11 -33.98 48.55
C ASP A 36 -0.26 -32.75 47.69
N VAL A 37 0.46 -31.65 47.88
CA VAL A 37 0.25 -30.40 47.13
C VAL A 37 0.74 -30.52 45.69
N LEU A 38 1.82 -31.26 45.46
CA LEU A 38 2.37 -31.52 44.12
C LEU A 38 1.50 -32.50 43.33
N GLU A 39 0.93 -33.52 43.96
CA GLU A 39 -0.06 -34.42 43.35
C GLU A 39 -1.35 -33.67 42.96
N ASP A 40 -1.89 -32.83 43.86
CA ASP A 40 -3.08 -32.00 43.58
C ASP A 40 -2.83 -31.02 42.41
N LEU A 41 -1.62 -30.47 42.31
CA LEU A 41 -1.21 -29.58 41.24
C LEU A 41 -1.07 -30.33 39.90
N GLU A 42 -0.40 -31.48 39.89
CA GLU A 42 -0.27 -32.34 38.71
C GLU A 42 -1.65 -32.78 38.19
N ASP A 43 -2.55 -33.16 39.09
CA ASP A 43 -3.93 -33.53 38.76
C ASP A 43 -4.74 -32.35 38.21
N SER A 44 -4.53 -31.14 38.75
CA SER A 44 -5.16 -29.93 38.24
C SER A 44 -4.68 -29.60 36.83
N TYR A 45 -3.36 -29.72 36.58
CA TYR A 45 -2.77 -29.55 35.25
C TYR A 45 -3.26 -30.60 34.25
N ARG A 46 -3.27 -31.88 34.62
CA ARG A 46 -3.77 -32.97 33.77
C ARG A 46 -5.23 -32.77 33.40
N ARG A 47 -6.08 -32.33 34.34
CA ARG A 47 -7.48 -31.98 34.08
C ARG A 47 -7.61 -30.83 33.09
N MET A 48 -6.83 -29.76 33.23
CA MET A 48 -6.83 -28.64 32.28
C MET A 48 -6.40 -29.04 30.86
N ILE A 49 -5.37 -29.88 30.70
CA ILE A 49 -4.97 -30.41 29.38
C ILE A 49 -6.09 -31.28 28.77
N GLN A 50 -6.70 -32.14 29.57
CA GLN A 50 -7.81 -32.98 29.10
C GLN A 50 -8.98 -32.11 28.62
N LEU A 51 -9.27 -31.02 29.32
CA LEU A 51 -10.26 -30.02 28.90
C LEU A 51 -9.84 -29.33 27.60
N LEU A 52 -8.58 -28.90 27.45
CA LEU A 52 -8.02 -28.34 26.23
C LEU A 52 -8.17 -29.29 25.03
N ARG A 53 -7.69 -30.53 25.17
CA ARG A 53 -7.77 -31.58 24.15
C ARG A 53 -9.22 -31.87 23.76
N LYS A 54 -10.11 -32.02 24.74
CA LYS A 54 -11.56 -32.20 24.50
C LYS A 54 -12.17 -31.01 23.76
N ASN A 55 -11.79 -29.78 24.11
CA ASN A 55 -12.32 -28.57 23.48
C ASN A 55 -11.85 -28.41 22.03
N ILE A 56 -10.63 -28.88 21.71
CA ILE A 56 -10.04 -28.91 20.36
C ILE A 56 -10.61 -30.04 19.50
N LEU A 57 -10.76 -31.26 20.02
CA LEU A 57 -11.47 -32.36 19.31
C LEU A 57 -12.93 -32.01 19.01
N ASN A 58 -13.60 -31.31 19.93
CA ASN A 58 -14.94 -30.77 19.68
C ASN A 58 -14.90 -29.61 18.67
N PHE A 59 -13.77 -28.93 18.46
CA PHE A 59 -13.60 -27.91 17.44
C PHE A 59 -13.53 -28.52 16.02
N GLU A 60 -13.00 -29.75 15.90
CA GLU A 60 -12.92 -30.50 14.64
C GLU A 60 -14.28 -31.06 14.16
N ASN A 61 -15.21 -31.32 15.09
CA ASN A 61 -16.45 -32.07 14.83
C ASN A 61 -17.74 -31.23 14.84
N LEU A 62 -17.66 -29.89 14.89
CA LEU A 62 -18.82 -29.00 14.95
C LEU A 62 -19.71 -29.13 13.71
N LYS A 63 -20.89 -29.75 13.88
CA LYS A 63 -22.00 -29.75 12.91
C LYS A 63 -23.25 -29.18 13.57
N ILE A 64 -23.35 -27.85 13.62
CA ILE A 64 -24.54 -27.17 14.09
C ILE A 64 -25.59 -27.24 12.98
N THR A 65 -26.72 -27.92 13.26
CA THR A 65 -27.75 -28.18 12.24
C THR A 65 -29.12 -27.62 12.61
N THR A 66 -29.38 -27.30 13.89
CA THR A 66 -30.66 -26.74 14.36
C THR A 66 -30.50 -25.69 15.47
N LYS A 67 -31.55 -24.89 15.70
CA LYS A 67 -31.62 -23.84 16.74
C LYS A 67 -31.51 -24.42 18.16
N GLU A 68 -32.12 -25.58 18.41
CA GLU A 68 -32.01 -26.30 19.70
C GLU A 68 -30.61 -26.89 19.90
N SER A 69 -29.96 -27.43 18.85
CA SER A 69 -28.56 -27.91 18.98
C SER A 69 -27.59 -26.77 19.30
N PHE A 70 -27.85 -25.55 18.79
CA PHE A 70 -27.08 -24.36 19.14
C PHE A 70 -27.22 -23.96 20.62
N TYR A 71 -28.45 -23.99 21.16
CA TYR A 71 -28.68 -23.69 22.57
C TYR A 71 -28.09 -24.77 23.48
N ASP A 72 -28.30 -26.05 23.18
CA ASP A 72 -27.76 -27.15 23.97
C ASP A 72 -26.23 -27.18 23.94
N GLU A 73 -25.60 -26.80 22.81
CA GLU A 73 -24.14 -26.77 22.69
C GLU A 73 -23.52 -25.57 23.41
N ILE A 74 -24.23 -24.43 23.53
CA ILE A 74 -23.84 -23.27 24.35
C ILE A 74 -24.13 -23.51 25.85
N PHE A 75 -25.23 -24.18 26.19
CA PHE A 75 -25.63 -24.43 27.59
C PHE A 75 -24.89 -25.64 28.19
N ASN A 76 -24.59 -26.69 27.43
CA ASN A 76 -23.65 -27.74 27.86
C ASN A 76 -22.19 -27.25 27.87
N TYR A 77 -21.90 -26.08 27.28
CA TYR A 77 -20.62 -25.38 27.43
C TYR A 77 -20.49 -24.72 28.81
N LYS A 78 -21.61 -24.29 29.42
CA LYS A 78 -21.72 -23.73 30.77
C LYS A 78 -21.41 -24.75 31.87
N GLU A 79 -21.90 -25.99 31.74
CA GLU A 79 -21.63 -27.03 32.75
C GLU A 79 -20.23 -27.64 32.68
N LYS A 80 -19.51 -27.45 31.57
CA LYS A 80 -18.12 -27.90 31.39
C LYS A 80 -17.12 -26.79 31.69
N GLU A 81 -17.54 -25.82 32.50
CA GLU A 81 -16.75 -24.66 32.88
C GLU A 81 -15.36 -25.06 33.38
N LEU A 82 -14.38 -24.22 33.02
CA LEU A 82 -13.17 -24.03 33.80
C LEU A 82 -13.63 -23.67 35.21
N ASP A 83 -13.71 -24.68 36.05
CA ASP A 83 -13.94 -24.53 37.46
C ASP A 83 -12.71 -23.82 38.03
N TYR A 84 -12.76 -22.49 38.11
CA TYR A 84 -11.91 -21.69 39.00
C TYR A 84 -12.37 -21.94 40.45
N ASP A 85 -12.53 -23.22 40.81
CA ASP A 85 -13.20 -23.65 42.03
C ASP A 85 -12.47 -23.06 43.23
N GLU A 86 -13.12 -23.05 44.38
CA GLU A 86 -12.55 -22.64 45.67
C GLU A 86 -11.16 -23.27 45.95
N LYS A 87 -10.90 -24.44 45.33
CA LYS A 87 -9.61 -25.12 45.27
C LYS A 87 -8.47 -24.31 44.63
N TYR A 88 -8.73 -23.41 43.70
CA TYR A 88 -7.75 -22.47 43.11
C TYR A 88 -7.15 -21.55 44.17
N ILE A 89 -8.00 -20.97 45.02
CA ILE A 89 -7.56 -20.11 46.13
C ILE A 89 -6.83 -20.96 47.17
N ILE A 90 -7.38 -22.13 47.51
CA ILE A 90 -6.80 -23.06 48.50
C ILE A 90 -5.43 -23.59 48.03
N THR A 91 -5.25 -23.89 46.75
CA THR A 91 -3.96 -24.37 46.19
C THR A 91 -2.95 -23.22 46.18
N SER A 92 -3.37 -21.99 45.84
CA SER A 92 -2.52 -20.80 45.92
C SER A 92 -2.12 -20.44 47.36
N GLU A 93 -3.00 -20.64 48.34
CA GLU A 93 -2.69 -20.46 49.76
C GLU A 93 -1.82 -21.58 50.34
N ARG A 94 -1.89 -22.80 49.79
CA ARG A 94 -1.13 -23.97 50.27
C ARG A 94 0.26 -24.10 49.65
N LEU A 95 0.47 -23.55 48.45
CA LEU A 95 1.78 -23.47 47.78
C LEU A 95 2.73 -22.41 48.37
N ARG A 96 2.45 -21.91 49.59
CA ARG A 96 3.33 -21.02 50.37
C ARG A 96 4.74 -21.65 50.47
N GLY A 97 5.66 -21.18 49.62
CA GLY A 97 7.09 -21.49 49.69
C GLY A 97 7.64 -22.47 48.64
N SER A 98 6.83 -23.20 47.87
CA SER A 98 7.35 -24.15 46.87
C SER A 98 7.32 -23.57 45.44
N LYS A 99 8.38 -22.80 45.11
CA LYS A 99 8.84 -22.33 43.79
C LYS A 99 7.76 -21.82 42.81
N ASN A 100 7.63 -20.50 42.76
CA ASN A 100 6.76 -19.65 41.92
C ASN A 100 6.78 -19.91 40.39
N VAL A 101 7.74 -20.68 39.86
CA VAL A 101 7.79 -21.10 38.44
C VAL A 101 6.53 -21.87 38.03
N HIS A 102 5.89 -22.56 38.97
CA HIS A 102 4.69 -23.36 38.73
C HIS A 102 3.41 -22.52 38.64
N PHE A 103 3.35 -21.32 39.24
CA PHE A 103 2.13 -20.49 39.19
C PHE A 103 2.00 -19.68 37.88
N SER A 104 3.11 -19.15 37.36
CA SER A 104 3.13 -18.45 36.06
C SER A 104 2.78 -19.40 34.89
N THR A 105 3.25 -20.65 34.93
CA THR A 105 2.90 -21.68 33.94
C THR A 105 1.41 -22.02 33.96
N TYR A 106 0.81 -22.06 35.16
CA TYR A 106 -0.62 -22.27 35.38
C TYR A 106 -1.46 -21.14 34.76
N LEU A 107 -1.05 -19.89 35.01
CA LEU A 107 -1.70 -18.71 34.45
C LEU A 107 -1.64 -18.70 32.91
N ARG A 108 -0.50 -19.05 32.31
CA ARG A 108 -0.35 -19.13 30.85
C ARG A 108 -1.26 -20.16 30.20
N LEU A 109 -1.35 -21.36 30.80
CA LEU A 109 -2.24 -22.40 30.33
C LEU A 109 -3.69 -21.91 30.33
N ASN A 110 -4.13 -21.30 31.44
CA ASN A 110 -5.47 -20.72 31.54
C ASN A 110 -5.77 -19.65 30.49
N SER A 111 -4.83 -18.73 30.24
CA SER A 111 -4.97 -17.69 29.21
C SER A 111 -5.20 -18.30 27.83
N LYS A 112 -4.50 -19.39 27.49
CA LYS A 112 -4.67 -20.07 26.20
C LYS A 112 -5.94 -20.91 26.09
N ILE A 113 -6.41 -21.54 27.18
CA ILE A 113 -7.74 -22.19 27.19
C ILE A 113 -8.81 -21.16 26.86
N TYR A 114 -8.64 -19.97 27.43
CA TYR A 114 -9.53 -18.85 27.28
C TYR A 114 -9.50 -18.26 25.84
N ASP A 115 -8.33 -18.12 25.21
CA ASP A 115 -8.21 -17.74 23.80
C ASP A 115 -8.89 -18.73 22.84
N LEU A 116 -8.70 -20.03 23.07
CA LEU A 116 -9.35 -21.08 22.29
C LEU A 116 -10.88 -21.05 22.44
N PHE A 117 -11.36 -20.74 23.64
CA PHE A 117 -12.79 -20.54 23.90
C PHE A 117 -13.36 -19.38 23.07
N LEU A 118 -12.68 -18.24 23.03
CA LEU A 118 -13.09 -17.07 22.25
C LEU A 118 -13.11 -17.35 20.75
N LEU A 119 -12.09 -18.03 20.24
CA LEU A 119 -12.00 -18.42 18.84
C LEU A 119 -13.17 -19.33 18.44
N LYS A 120 -13.52 -20.30 19.29
CA LYS A 120 -14.65 -21.21 19.05
C LYS A 120 -15.98 -20.48 19.08
N ARG A 121 -16.19 -19.63 20.09
CA ARG A 121 -17.38 -18.79 20.21
C ARG A 121 -17.56 -17.87 19.00
N ASN A 122 -16.51 -17.17 18.58
CA ASN A 122 -16.56 -16.27 17.43
C ASN A 122 -16.91 -17.02 16.14
N LYS A 123 -16.41 -18.25 15.94
CA LYS A 123 -16.84 -19.11 14.83
C LYS A 123 -18.34 -19.43 14.88
N ILE A 124 -18.84 -19.84 16.05
CA ILE A 124 -20.25 -20.19 16.27
C ILE A 124 -21.16 -18.98 16.00
N VAL A 125 -20.78 -17.79 16.49
CA VAL A 125 -21.51 -16.53 16.29
C VAL A 125 -21.47 -16.05 14.83
N HIS A 126 -20.34 -16.21 14.12
CA HIS A 126 -20.22 -15.76 12.73
C HIS A 126 -20.80 -16.74 11.69
N HIS A 127 -20.98 -18.02 12.01
CA HIS A 127 -21.53 -19.05 11.08
C HIS A 127 -23.04 -19.23 11.15
N HIS A 128 -23.75 -18.57 12.09
CA HIS A 128 -25.22 -18.54 12.13
C HIS A 128 -25.73 -17.09 12.02
N PRO A 129 -25.84 -16.52 10.79
CA PRO A 129 -26.24 -15.13 10.61
C PRO A 129 -27.75 -14.91 10.67
N GLN A 130 -28.57 -15.96 10.86
CA GLN A 130 -30.02 -15.86 10.79
C GLN A 130 -30.69 -16.65 11.91
N SER A 131 -31.18 -15.96 12.93
CA SER A 131 -32.41 -16.36 13.62
C SER A 131 -32.95 -15.21 14.47
N ASP A 132 -34.28 -15.13 14.57
CA ASP A 132 -35.10 -14.21 15.38
C ASP A 132 -34.90 -14.39 16.90
N ILE A 133 -33.65 -14.39 17.35
CA ILE A 133 -33.27 -14.49 18.75
C ILE A 133 -32.72 -13.12 19.14
N ASN A 134 -33.22 -12.53 20.23
CA ASN A 134 -32.54 -11.41 20.88
C ASN A 134 -31.28 -11.92 21.61
N ILE A 135 -30.30 -12.38 20.81
CA ILE A 135 -29.00 -12.89 21.23
C ILE A 135 -28.31 -11.92 22.20
N PRO A 136 -28.37 -10.57 22.01
CA PRO A 136 -27.82 -9.62 22.96
C PRO A 136 -28.36 -9.72 24.40
N GLU A 137 -29.64 -9.98 24.60
CA GLU A 137 -30.26 -9.96 25.95
C GLU A 137 -29.93 -11.22 26.76
N PHE A 138 -29.91 -12.39 26.10
CA PHE A 138 -29.47 -13.65 26.70
C PHE A 138 -27.95 -13.64 26.99
N LEU A 139 -27.15 -13.08 26.07
CA LEU A 139 -25.71 -12.96 26.23
C LEU A 139 -25.31 -11.96 27.34
N ASN A 140 -26.00 -10.82 27.44
CA ASN A 140 -25.64 -9.76 28.39
C ASN A 140 -25.86 -10.11 29.87
N LYS A 141 -26.82 -11.00 30.21
CA LYS A 141 -27.13 -11.29 31.62
C LYS A 141 -26.26 -12.39 32.25
N THR A 142 -25.86 -13.43 31.51
CA THR A 142 -25.07 -14.52 32.10
C THR A 142 -23.57 -14.35 31.89
N VAL A 143 -23.12 -14.01 30.69
CA VAL A 143 -21.68 -13.97 30.37
C VAL A 143 -20.98 -12.81 31.08
N ALA A 144 -21.62 -11.62 31.12
CA ALA A 144 -21.06 -10.47 31.84
C ALA A 144 -20.96 -10.70 33.36
N SER A 145 -21.83 -11.53 33.95
CA SER A 145 -21.78 -11.89 35.36
C SER A 145 -20.61 -12.83 35.66
N GLU A 146 -20.27 -13.74 34.75
CA GLU A 146 -19.12 -14.64 34.91
C GLU A 146 -17.79 -13.87 34.75
N TYR A 147 -17.71 -12.94 33.80
CA TYR A 147 -16.57 -12.02 33.71
C TYR A 147 -16.34 -11.25 35.01
N GLU A 148 -17.40 -10.77 35.65
CA GLU A 148 -17.28 -10.06 36.93
C GLU A 148 -16.80 -10.96 38.07
N LYS A 149 -17.27 -12.22 38.14
CA LYS A 149 -16.75 -13.19 39.11
C LYS A 149 -15.27 -13.48 38.89
N MET A 150 -14.85 -13.67 37.64
CA MET A 150 -13.44 -13.92 37.29
C MET A 150 -12.57 -12.71 37.63
N ILE A 151 -13.01 -11.49 37.33
CA ILE A 151 -12.32 -10.26 37.71
C ILE A 151 -12.23 -10.14 39.23
N SER A 152 -13.30 -10.44 39.96
CA SER A 152 -13.30 -10.41 41.43
C SER A 152 -12.35 -11.44 42.05
N ASN A 153 -12.22 -12.62 41.45
CA ASN A 153 -11.25 -13.63 41.91
C ASN A 153 -9.81 -13.21 41.63
N LEU A 154 -9.55 -12.56 40.48
CA LEU A 154 -8.24 -11.96 40.21
C LEU A 154 -7.91 -10.83 41.20
N ASP A 155 -8.89 -10.02 41.59
CA ASP A 155 -8.69 -8.97 42.59
C ASP A 155 -8.25 -9.55 43.94
N LYS A 156 -8.89 -10.63 44.40
CA LYS A 156 -8.47 -11.33 45.63
C LYS A 156 -7.05 -11.89 45.53
N ALA A 157 -6.69 -12.46 44.37
CA ALA A 157 -5.34 -12.97 44.15
C ALA A 157 -4.31 -11.84 44.18
N ILE A 158 -4.58 -10.73 43.51
CA ILE A 158 -3.73 -9.53 43.52
C ILE A 158 -3.53 -9.03 44.95
N ASP A 159 -4.61 -8.86 45.71
CA ASP A 159 -4.56 -8.35 47.09
C ASP A 159 -3.73 -9.29 47.99
N SER A 160 -3.88 -10.61 47.81
CA SER A 160 -3.08 -11.61 48.53
C SER A 160 -1.60 -11.50 48.19
N THR A 161 -1.26 -11.39 46.90
CA THR A 161 0.14 -11.30 46.44
C THR A 161 0.79 -9.96 46.85
N GLU A 162 0.04 -8.84 46.80
CA GLU A 162 0.52 -7.54 47.29
C GLU A 162 0.74 -7.55 48.82
N THR A 163 -0.11 -8.25 49.57
CA THR A 163 0.04 -8.44 51.02
C THR A 163 1.30 -9.26 51.36
N GLU A 164 1.53 -10.34 50.63
CA GLU A 164 2.72 -11.18 50.80
C GLU A 164 4.01 -10.40 50.50
N LEU A 165 4.01 -9.66 49.39
CA LEU A 165 5.11 -8.76 49.03
C LEU A 165 5.39 -7.71 50.12
N GLY A 166 4.33 -7.19 50.75
CA GLY A 166 4.42 -6.29 51.91
C GLY A 166 5.06 -6.95 53.13
N ASN A 167 4.65 -8.17 53.46
CA ASN A 167 5.17 -8.93 54.61
C ASN A 167 6.65 -9.33 54.45
N LEU A 168 7.10 -9.52 53.21
CA LEU A 168 8.50 -9.88 52.93
C LEU A 168 9.44 -8.68 52.98
N ARG A 169 8.92 -7.44 52.85
CA ARG A 169 9.69 -6.20 52.66
C ARG A 169 10.71 -5.90 53.77
N ASP A 170 10.56 -6.53 54.93
CA ASP A 170 11.45 -6.41 56.08
C ASP A 170 12.53 -7.52 56.16
N ASN A 171 12.52 -8.50 55.24
CA ASN A 171 13.38 -9.69 55.28
C ASN A 171 14.20 -9.83 53.97
N TYR A 172 15.41 -9.27 53.98
CA TYR A 172 16.29 -9.14 52.81
C TYR A 172 16.94 -10.44 52.32
N GLU A 173 16.71 -11.60 52.96
CA GLU A 173 17.39 -12.85 52.57
C GLU A 173 16.69 -13.62 51.42
N ASN A 174 15.51 -13.19 50.95
CA ASN A 174 14.70 -13.92 49.96
C ASN A 174 14.50 -13.17 48.62
N TYR A 175 15.57 -12.65 48.02
CA TYR A 175 15.53 -11.88 46.77
C TYR A 175 14.87 -12.59 45.56
N ILE A 176 15.05 -13.91 45.44
CA ILE A 176 14.41 -14.71 44.36
C ILE A 176 12.89 -14.70 44.53
N HIS A 177 12.40 -14.80 45.78
CA HIS A 177 10.98 -14.77 46.10
C HIS A 177 10.33 -13.42 45.76
N PHE A 178 11.05 -12.32 45.96
CA PHE A 178 10.59 -10.98 45.55
C PHE A 178 10.40 -10.83 44.04
N LYS A 179 11.41 -11.23 43.26
CA LYS A 179 11.36 -11.17 41.80
C LYS A 179 10.12 -11.91 41.29
N ASP A 180 9.93 -13.13 41.78
CA ASP A 180 8.84 -13.98 41.34
C ASP A 180 7.45 -13.41 41.71
N LEU A 181 7.29 -12.86 42.92
CA LEU A 181 6.03 -12.20 43.32
C LEU A 181 5.71 -10.99 42.45
N TYR A 182 6.73 -10.24 42.02
CA TYR A 182 6.55 -9.14 41.06
C TYR A 182 6.19 -9.65 39.65
N GLU A 183 6.75 -10.77 39.18
CA GLU A 183 6.32 -11.40 37.93
C GLU A 183 4.86 -11.85 38.00
N ILE A 184 4.46 -12.47 39.12
CA ILE A 184 3.08 -12.93 39.36
C ILE A 184 2.10 -11.75 39.37
N LEU A 185 2.44 -10.65 40.03
CA LEU A 185 1.62 -9.44 40.00
C LEU A 185 1.49 -8.89 38.57
N GLY A 186 2.58 -8.89 37.80
CA GLY A 186 2.55 -8.55 36.38
C GLY A 186 1.51 -9.40 35.62
N ASP A 187 1.60 -10.72 35.75
CA ASP A 187 0.72 -11.69 35.08
C ASP A 187 -0.76 -11.49 35.47
N LEU A 188 -1.06 -11.33 36.77
CA LEU A 188 -2.41 -11.13 37.28
C LEU A 188 -3.05 -9.84 36.75
N TYR A 189 -2.30 -8.74 36.69
CA TYR A 189 -2.80 -7.47 36.14
C TYR A 189 -3.00 -7.52 34.62
N VAL A 190 -2.17 -8.25 33.86
CA VAL A 190 -2.39 -8.47 32.41
C VAL A 190 -3.70 -9.23 32.17
N HIS A 191 -3.94 -10.32 32.91
CA HIS A 191 -5.18 -11.09 32.79
C HIS A 191 -6.42 -10.27 33.15
N LYS A 192 -6.32 -9.43 34.17
CA LYS A 192 -7.39 -8.52 34.56
C LYS A 192 -7.73 -7.51 33.45
N VAL A 193 -6.72 -6.99 32.75
CA VAL A 193 -6.91 -6.10 31.59
C VAL A 193 -7.60 -6.85 30.44
N LEU A 194 -7.17 -8.07 30.12
CA LEU A 194 -7.76 -8.89 29.05
C LEU A 194 -9.25 -9.18 29.32
N LEU A 195 -9.59 -9.69 30.51
CA LEU A 195 -10.98 -10.01 30.86
C LEU A 195 -11.89 -8.78 30.82
N ARG A 196 -11.42 -7.61 31.26
CA ARG A 196 -12.19 -6.35 31.20
C ARG A 196 -12.39 -5.85 29.77
N SER A 197 -11.33 -5.86 28.96
CA SER A 197 -11.40 -5.49 27.54
C SER A 197 -12.42 -6.35 26.81
N GLU A 198 -12.39 -7.65 27.05
CA GLU A 198 -13.27 -8.58 26.39
C GLU A 198 -14.71 -8.49 26.86
N LYS A 199 -14.93 -8.28 28.16
CA LYS A 199 -16.26 -7.98 28.69
C LYS A 199 -16.85 -6.74 27.99
N GLN A 200 -16.08 -5.68 27.80
CA GLN A 200 -16.57 -4.46 27.14
C GLN A 200 -16.77 -4.59 25.64
N LEU A 201 -15.89 -5.34 24.97
CA LEU A 201 -16.07 -5.75 23.57
C LEU A 201 -17.35 -6.54 23.39
N PHE A 202 -17.60 -7.46 24.32
CA PHE A 202 -18.78 -8.32 24.34
C PHE A 202 -20.08 -7.53 24.56
N LEU A 203 -20.05 -6.52 25.44
CA LEU A 203 -21.18 -5.61 25.67
C LEU A 203 -21.39 -4.59 24.52
N GLY A 204 -20.55 -4.61 23.48
CA GLY A 204 -20.63 -3.67 22.36
C GLY A 204 -20.31 -2.22 22.73
N ILE A 205 -19.73 -2.00 23.92
CA ILE A 205 -19.42 -0.68 24.47
C ILE A 205 -18.20 -0.06 23.76
N ILE A 206 -17.30 -0.92 23.26
CA ILE A 206 -16.05 -0.51 22.59
C ILE A 206 -15.83 -1.33 21.30
N LYS A 207 -15.13 -0.74 20.32
CA LYS A 207 -14.55 -1.50 19.19
C LYS A 207 -13.18 -2.06 19.60
N LYS A 208 -12.75 -3.17 18.97
CA LYS A 208 -11.57 -4.00 19.30
C LYS A 208 -10.27 -3.24 19.61
N GLU A 209 -10.13 -2.02 19.10
CA GLU A 209 -8.93 -1.20 19.18
C GLU A 209 -8.90 -0.18 20.36
N SER A 210 -9.93 -0.10 21.22
CA SER A 210 -10.08 1.08 22.10
C SER A 210 -9.77 0.94 23.61
N TYR A 211 -9.37 -0.22 24.14
CA TYR A 211 -9.23 -0.37 25.62
C TYR A 211 -7.81 -0.54 26.16
N PHE A 212 -6.91 -1.14 25.37
CA PHE A 212 -5.61 -1.57 25.89
C PHE A 212 -4.62 -0.42 26.14
N ASN A 213 -4.82 0.74 25.50
CA ASN A 213 -3.96 1.90 25.67
C ASN A 213 -4.65 2.95 26.55
N LYS A 214 -4.49 2.85 27.88
CA LYS A 214 -4.56 3.93 28.91
C LYS A 214 -5.13 3.52 30.28
N THR A 215 -5.42 2.24 30.57
CA THR A 215 -5.92 1.86 31.92
C THR A 215 -4.80 1.88 32.97
N ASP A 216 -5.16 2.14 34.23
CA ASP A 216 -4.19 2.12 35.32
C ASP A 216 -3.67 0.71 35.59
N GLU A 217 -4.48 -0.32 35.35
CA GLU A 217 -4.06 -1.72 35.45
C GLU A 217 -2.96 -2.08 34.45
N SER A 218 -3.01 -1.55 33.22
CA SER A 218 -1.95 -1.79 32.22
C SER A 218 -0.62 -1.15 32.63
N LYS A 219 -0.68 0.04 33.27
CA LYS A 219 0.52 0.70 33.83
C LYS A 219 1.07 -0.08 35.01
N LYS A 220 0.20 -0.62 35.87
CA LYS A 220 0.59 -1.45 37.02
C LYS A 220 1.28 -2.74 36.58
N ALA A 221 0.72 -3.46 35.61
CA ALA A 221 1.34 -4.65 35.03
C ALA A 221 2.77 -4.38 34.55
N LEU A 222 2.94 -3.33 33.73
CA LEU A 222 4.26 -2.94 33.20
C LEU A 222 5.23 -2.54 34.31
N ASN A 223 4.75 -1.82 35.32
CA ASN A 223 5.56 -1.43 36.47
C ASN A 223 6.08 -2.66 37.25
N PHE A 224 5.24 -3.65 37.51
CA PHE A 224 5.65 -4.85 38.23
C PHE A 224 6.64 -5.71 37.45
N TYR A 225 6.46 -5.88 36.12
CA TYR A 225 7.47 -6.55 35.30
C TYR A 225 8.81 -5.81 35.26
N ASN A 226 8.79 -4.47 35.17
CA ASN A 226 10.03 -3.69 35.20
C ASN A 226 10.76 -3.87 36.54
N ILE A 227 10.02 -3.89 37.65
CA ILE A 227 10.59 -4.15 38.98
C ILE A 227 11.18 -5.57 39.02
N ALA A 228 10.47 -6.58 38.52
CA ALA A 228 10.98 -7.96 38.46
C ALA A 228 12.27 -8.07 37.63
N ILE A 229 12.32 -7.40 36.47
CA ILE A 229 13.51 -7.35 35.60
C ILE A 229 14.69 -6.69 36.33
N ASP A 230 14.45 -5.58 37.03
CA ASP A 230 15.49 -4.89 37.80
C ASP A 230 16.00 -5.74 38.97
N PHE A 231 15.13 -6.52 39.62
CA PHE A 231 15.54 -7.51 40.62
C PHE A 231 16.36 -8.64 39.99
N GLY A 232 15.94 -9.18 38.84
CA GLY A 232 16.68 -10.22 38.11
C GLY A 232 18.07 -9.77 37.65
N ARG A 233 18.18 -8.55 37.11
CA ARG A 233 19.46 -7.95 36.66
C ARG A 233 20.46 -7.73 37.79
N LYS A 234 19.99 -7.52 39.02
CA LYS A 234 20.86 -7.35 40.19
C LYS A 234 21.45 -8.67 40.71
N PHE A 235 20.99 -9.82 40.22
CA PHE A 235 21.35 -11.13 40.76
C PHE A 235 22.33 -11.95 39.87
N GLU A 236 22.39 -11.74 38.54
CA GLU A 236 23.20 -12.59 37.66
C GLU A 236 24.16 -11.83 36.72
N ASP A 237 25.45 -12.09 36.90
CA ASP A 237 26.55 -11.85 35.96
C ASP A 237 26.62 -12.94 34.85
N GLY A 238 25.50 -13.63 34.57
CA GLY A 238 25.49 -14.73 33.61
C GLY A 238 24.10 -15.28 33.36
N ASP A 239 23.56 -14.94 32.20
CA ASP A 239 22.38 -15.51 31.53
C ASP A 239 20.99 -14.90 31.83
N THR A 240 20.76 -13.73 31.25
CA THR A 240 19.44 -13.08 31.20
C THR A 240 18.47 -13.68 30.17
N SER A 241 18.83 -14.75 29.44
CA SER A 241 18.06 -15.25 28.30
C SER A 241 16.66 -15.76 28.66
N TYR A 242 16.49 -16.28 29.88
CA TYR A 242 15.19 -16.75 30.36
C TYR A 242 14.23 -15.60 30.74
N LEU A 243 14.77 -14.41 31.01
CA LEU A 243 14.03 -13.20 31.40
C LEU A 243 13.53 -12.40 30.20
N THR A 244 14.37 -12.28 29.15
CA THR A 244 13.97 -11.67 27.86
C THR A 244 12.85 -12.47 27.22
N TYR A 245 12.93 -13.80 27.18
CA TYR A 245 11.91 -14.63 26.55
C TYR A 245 10.50 -14.47 27.15
N ARG A 246 10.39 -14.24 28.48
CA ARG A 246 9.09 -14.04 29.15
C ARG A 246 8.52 -12.66 28.92
N ALA A 247 9.31 -11.61 29.12
CA ALA A 247 8.89 -10.23 28.83
C ALA A 247 8.55 -10.04 27.34
N ASP A 248 9.29 -10.70 26.44
CA ASP A 248 9.07 -10.66 25.00
C ASP A 248 7.82 -11.39 24.54
N ASN A 249 7.43 -12.50 25.18
CA ASN A 249 6.20 -13.23 24.91
C ASN A 249 4.95 -12.49 25.41
N TYR A 250 5.02 -11.83 26.57
CA TYR A 250 3.93 -10.95 27.01
C TYR A 250 3.89 -9.68 26.19
N LEU A 251 5.06 -9.10 25.85
CA LEU A 251 5.13 -8.08 24.82
C LEU A 251 4.57 -8.63 23.50
N GLU A 252 4.66 -9.91 23.15
CA GLU A 252 4.07 -10.48 21.94
C GLU A 252 2.55 -10.49 21.94
N ILE A 253 1.94 -10.76 23.09
CA ILE A 253 0.50 -10.54 23.31
C ILE A 253 0.13 -9.05 23.10
N PHE A 254 1.09 -8.13 23.33
CA PHE A 254 1.01 -6.72 22.95
C PHE A 254 1.63 -6.38 21.55
N LYS A 255 2.32 -7.30 20.84
CA LYS A 255 3.08 -7.13 19.56
C LYS A 255 2.28 -7.58 18.34
N ASP A 256 0.94 -7.59 18.41
CA ASP A 256 0.15 -7.38 17.18
C ASP A 256 0.46 -6.01 16.50
N PHE A 257 1.38 -5.21 17.06
CA PHE A 257 1.97 -4.02 16.44
C PHE A 257 3.51 -4.04 16.44
N MET A 258 4.12 -4.86 15.58
CA MET A 258 5.42 -4.53 14.99
C MET A 258 5.25 -3.24 14.17
N PHE A 259 6.14 -2.25 14.33
CA PHE A 259 6.13 -1.08 13.45
C PHE A 259 7.42 -0.99 12.65
N LYS A 260 7.28 -0.49 11.42
CA LYS A 260 8.39 -0.08 10.59
C LYS A 260 8.73 1.36 10.96
N ASP A 261 10.02 1.62 11.25
CA ASP A 261 10.50 2.99 11.34
C ASP A 261 10.29 3.72 10.00
N LYS A 262 10.61 5.02 9.93
CA LYS A 262 10.48 5.77 8.66
C LYS A 262 11.21 5.01 7.53
N LEU A 263 12.39 4.48 7.86
CA LEU A 263 13.21 3.39 7.29
C LEU A 263 12.54 2.22 6.56
N GLY A 264 11.36 1.79 7.01
CA GLY A 264 10.81 0.49 6.61
C GLY A 264 11.43 -0.71 7.34
N ASN A 265 12.36 -0.50 8.27
CA ASN A 265 13.04 -1.54 9.03
C ASN A 265 12.19 -1.97 10.23
N LEU A 266 12.15 -3.27 10.49
CA LEU A 266 11.63 -3.78 11.76
C LEU A 266 12.64 -3.41 12.84
N LYS A 267 12.31 -2.38 13.63
CA LYS A 267 13.08 -2.00 14.80
C LYS A 267 12.31 -2.32 16.07
N GLU A 268 13.04 -2.89 17.00
CA GLU A 268 12.62 -2.94 18.40
C GLU A 268 12.80 -1.52 18.98
N ILE A 269 11.72 -0.90 19.46
CA ILE A 269 11.86 0.30 20.27
C ILE A 269 12.24 -0.16 21.68
N THR A 270 13.49 0.13 22.06
CA THR A 270 14.02 -0.13 23.40
C THR A 270 13.70 0.99 24.40
N ASP A 271 13.19 2.14 23.95
CA ASP A 271 12.78 3.28 24.78
C ASP A 271 11.26 3.55 24.78
N LEU A 272 10.64 3.44 25.95
CA LEU A 272 9.20 3.66 26.18
C LEU A 272 8.73 5.07 25.79
N LYS A 273 9.61 6.09 25.88
CA LYS A 273 9.26 7.48 25.57
C LYS A 273 9.16 7.71 24.06
N GLU A 274 10.08 7.17 23.28
CA GLU A 274 10.01 7.16 21.81
C GLU A 274 8.79 6.38 21.30
N LYS A 275 8.47 5.24 21.93
CA LYS A 275 7.27 4.43 21.61
C LYS A 275 5.98 5.22 21.79
N ARG A 276 5.87 5.95 22.90
CA ARG A 276 4.72 6.82 23.19
C ARG A 276 4.58 7.95 22.16
N ASN A 277 5.66 8.64 21.83
CA ASN A 277 5.63 9.76 20.87
C ASN A 277 5.23 9.29 19.46
N TYR A 278 5.74 8.15 19.01
CA TYR A 278 5.39 7.56 17.72
C TYR A 278 3.91 7.18 17.64
N ILE A 279 3.39 6.53 18.69
CA ILE A 279 1.97 6.15 18.78
C ILE A 279 1.09 7.39 18.80
N GLU A 280 1.42 8.41 19.61
CA GLU A 280 0.67 9.66 19.67
C GLU A 280 0.65 10.38 18.30
N GLU A 281 1.76 10.36 17.54
CA GLU A 281 1.80 10.93 16.20
C GLU A 281 0.93 10.16 15.20
N LYS A 282 0.97 8.83 15.19
CA LYS A 282 0.14 7.99 14.32
C LYS A 282 -1.34 8.07 14.66
N PHE A 283 -1.71 8.11 15.94
CA PHE A 283 -3.08 8.35 16.38
C PHE A 283 -3.54 9.76 16.02
N ARG A 284 -2.69 10.78 16.14
CA ARG A 284 -3.02 12.14 15.70
C ARG A 284 -3.30 12.20 14.19
N ILE A 285 -2.52 11.47 13.39
CA ILE A 285 -2.74 11.33 11.94
C ILE A 285 -4.06 10.60 11.68
N TRP A 286 -4.33 9.49 12.37
CA TRP A 286 -5.56 8.72 12.23
C TRP A 286 -6.80 9.53 12.64
N GLU A 287 -6.79 10.20 13.80
CA GLU A 287 -7.86 11.09 14.25
C GLU A 287 -8.11 12.25 13.28
N LYS A 288 -7.06 12.80 12.66
CA LYS A 288 -7.17 13.83 11.62
C LYS A 288 -7.95 13.33 10.40
N TYR A 289 -7.82 12.06 10.05
CA TYR A 289 -8.53 11.44 8.93
C TYR A 289 -9.92 10.90 9.29
N THR A 290 -10.21 10.61 10.56
CA THR A 290 -11.49 10.00 11.00
C THR A 290 -12.49 10.99 11.62
N LYS A 291 -12.06 12.17 12.08
CA LYS A 291 -12.96 13.20 12.64
C LYS A 291 -13.67 14.07 11.60
N ASN A 292 -13.18 14.11 10.36
CA ASN A 292 -13.75 14.96 9.31
C ASN A 292 -14.84 14.21 8.53
N ARG A 293 -15.97 14.88 8.26
CA ARG A 293 -16.93 14.40 7.25
C ARG A 293 -16.18 14.31 5.91
N PHE A 294 -16.15 13.12 5.31
CA PHE A 294 -15.51 12.92 4.01
C PHE A 294 -16.16 13.81 2.95
N SER A 295 -15.33 14.43 2.12
CA SER A 295 -15.81 15.12 0.93
C SER A 295 -16.45 14.09 -0.01
N THR A 296 -17.66 14.38 -0.49
CA THR A 296 -18.30 13.61 -1.56
C THR A 296 -17.73 13.93 -2.94
N LYS A 297 -16.91 14.98 -3.05
CA LYS A 297 -16.23 15.35 -4.29
C LYS A 297 -14.98 14.50 -4.49
N PRO A 298 -14.70 14.04 -5.72
CA PRO A 298 -13.45 13.36 -6.04
C PRO A 298 -12.26 14.31 -5.83
N LEU A 299 -11.04 13.76 -5.88
CA LEU A 299 -9.82 14.56 -5.79
C LEU A 299 -9.80 15.64 -6.89
N LYS A 300 -9.25 16.81 -6.56
CA LYS A 300 -9.16 17.93 -7.50
C LYS A 300 -8.48 17.48 -8.80
N GLY A 301 -9.18 17.67 -9.93
CA GLY A 301 -8.70 17.26 -11.25
C GLY A 301 -9.02 15.81 -11.62
N MET A 302 -9.74 15.06 -10.78
CA MET A 302 -10.31 13.75 -11.12
C MET A 302 -11.83 13.87 -11.28
N LYS A 303 -12.42 13.02 -12.12
CA LYS A 303 -13.86 13.03 -12.44
C LYS A 303 -14.45 11.65 -12.19
N ASP A 304 -15.59 11.60 -11.50
CA ASP A 304 -16.44 10.42 -11.46
C ASP A 304 -17.25 10.34 -12.77
N PHE A 305 -17.23 9.19 -13.43
CA PHE A 305 -18.05 8.94 -14.61
C PHE A 305 -19.30 8.18 -14.17
N LEU A 306 -20.47 8.84 -14.27
CA LEU A 306 -21.75 8.21 -13.98
C LEU A 306 -22.15 7.29 -15.15
N PRO A 307 -23.17 6.42 -14.99
CA PRO A 307 -23.60 5.54 -16.08
C PRO A 307 -23.94 6.26 -17.38
N GLY A 308 -24.41 7.52 -17.32
CA GLY A 308 -24.60 8.37 -18.50
C GLY A 308 -23.29 8.72 -19.20
N ASP A 309 -22.33 9.28 -18.44
CA ASP A 309 -21.01 9.63 -18.98
C ASP A 309 -20.29 8.40 -19.55
N LEU A 310 -20.37 7.26 -18.87
CA LEU A 310 -19.72 6.02 -19.32
C LEU A 310 -20.30 5.49 -20.62
N ARG A 311 -21.60 5.71 -20.92
CA ARG A 311 -22.17 5.30 -22.21
C ARG A 311 -21.54 6.08 -23.37
N GLU A 312 -21.39 7.39 -23.22
CA GLU A 312 -20.74 8.23 -24.22
C GLU A 312 -19.27 7.86 -24.38
N VAL A 313 -18.55 7.66 -23.27
CA VAL A 313 -17.16 7.21 -23.30
C VAL A 313 -17.03 5.86 -24.01
N ASN A 314 -17.88 4.88 -23.68
CA ASN A 314 -17.82 3.55 -24.29
C ASN A 314 -18.16 3.58 -25.78
N TRP A 315 -19.02 4.48 -26.22
CA TRP A 315 -19.29 4.68 -27.65
C TRP A 315 -18.03 5.19 -28.38
N VAL A 316 -17.35 6.22 -27.84
CA VAL A 316 -16.08 6.71 -28.38
C VAL A 316 -15.01 5.61 -28.41
N LEU A 317 -14.86 4.86 -27.31
CA LEU A 317 -13.90 3.76 -27.23
C LEU A 317 -14.22 2.61 -28.18
N GLY A 318 -15.50 2.36 -28.45
CA GLY A 318 -15.94 1.35 -29.42
C GLY A 318 -15.48 1.69 -30.83
N ILE A 319 -15.62 2.95 -31.25
CA ILE A 319 -15.12 3.43 -32.55
C ILE A 319 -13.59 3.32 -32.64
N LEU A 320 -12.87 3.76 -31.61
CA LEU A 320 -11.41 3.67 -31.58
C LEU A 320 -10.91 2.21 -31.69
N LYS A 321 -11.64 1.28 -31.07
CA LYS A 321 -11.33 -0.16 -31.16
C LYS A 321 -11.60 -0.70 -32.56
N ASP A 322 -12.73 -0.36 -33.17
CA ASP A 322 -13.03 -0.76 -34.56
C ASP A 322 -11.92 -0.32 -35.51
N ILE A 323 -11.44 0.92 -35.37
CA ILE A 323 -10.33 1.45 -36.16
C ILE A 323 -9.06 0.64 -35.92
N ALA A 324 -8.72 0.35 -34.67
CA ALA A 324 -7.57 -0.49 -34.36
C ALA A 324 -7.65 -1.88 -35.02
N ASP A 325 -8.82 -2.50 -35.00
CA ASP A 325 -9.07 -3.79 -35.64
C ASP A 325 -8.92 -3.69 -37.18
N ARG A 326 -9.41 -2.61 -37.81
CA ARG A 326 -9.25 -2.37 -39.27
C ARG A 326 -7.79 -2.28 -39.71
N TYR A 327 -6.91 -1.74 -38.86
CA TYR A 327 -5.47 -1.66 -39.12
C TYR A 327 -4.67 -2.84 -38.55
N SER A 328 -5.34 -3.87 -38.01
CA SER A 328 -4.71 -5.05 -37.39
C SER A 328 -3.76 -4.70 -36.24
N TYR A 329 -4.11 -3.70 -35.44
CA TYR A 329 -3.40 -3.38 -34.20
C TYR A 329 -3.88 -4.29 -33.07
N GLU A 330 -2.94 -4.83 -32.29
CA GLU A 330 -3.26 -5.68 -31.14
C GLU A 330 -3.30 -4.85 -29.84
N GLU A 331 -4.28 -5.10 -28.99
CA GLU A 331 -4.41 -4.39 -27.72
C GLU A 331 -3.36 -4.90 -26.70
N PHE A 332 -2.71 -3.98 -26.00
CA PHE A 332 -1.85 -4.31 -24.86
C PHE A 332 -2.13 -3.42 -23.65
N GLU A 333 -1.71 -3.86 -22.47
CA GLU A 333 -1.83 -3.13 -21.22
C GLU A 333 -0.52 -3.25 -20.41
N ALA A 334 -0.19 -2.19 -19.69
CA ALA A 334 0.89 -2.19 -18.70
C ALA A 334 0.31 -1.91 -17.30
N PRO A 335 1.05 -2.23 -16.22
CA PRO A 335 0.71 -1.74 -14.89
C PRO A 335 0.56 -0.21 -14.86
N ILE A 336 -0.38 0.30 -14.04
CA ILE A 336 -0.56 1.75 -13.83
C ILE A 336 0.60 2.33 -12.99
N LEU A 337 1.12 1.53 -12.07
CA LEU A 337 2.28 1.86 -11.24
C LEU A 337 3.53 1.21 -11.81
N GLU A 338 4.55 2.02 -12.02
CA GLU A 338 5.83 1.61 -12.62
C GLU A 338 7.00 2.24 -11.84
N PRO A 339 8.22 1.73 -11.98
CA PRO A 339 9.42 2.37 -11.44
C PRO A 339 9.63 3.76 -12.06
N ILE A 340 10.00 4.78 -11.27
CA ILE A 340 10.24 6.14 -11.77
C ILE A 340 11.30 6.19 -12.88
N GLU A 341 12.28 5.29 -12.82
CA GLU A 341 13.48 5.27 -13.63
C GLU A 341 13.16 5.14 -15.13
N ILE A 342 12.08 4.43 -15.48
CA ILE A 342 11.72 4.23 -16.89
C ILE A 342 11.23 5.53 -17.55
N PHE A 343 10.63 6.45 -16.77
CA PHE A 343 10.18 7.75 -17.25
C PHE A 343 11.31 8.77 -17.16
N ALA A 344 12.08 8.77 -16.06
CA ALA A 344 13.22 9.67 -15.88
C ALA A 344 14.28 9.52 -17.00
N ALA A 345 14.34 8.37 -17.66
CA ALA A 345 15.30 8.12 -18.73
C ALA A 345 15.01 8.86 -20.05
N LYS A 346 13.72 9.12 -20.38
CA LYS A 346 13.31 9.57 -21.73
C LYS A 346 12.09 10.50 -21.79
N SER A 347 11.39 10.70 -20.68
CA SER A 347 10.36 11.74 -20.55
C SER A 347 11.00 13.05 -20.09
N SER A 348 10.33 14.18 -20.31
CA SER A 348 10.88 15.49 -19.90
C SER A 348 10.99 15.60 -18.37
N TYR A 349 12.00 16.34 -17.90
CA TYR A 349 12.19 16.60 -16.47
C TYR A 349 10.93 17.18 -15.81
N GLU A 350 10.28 18.13 -16.49
CA GLU A 350 9.03 18.76 -16.04
C GLU A 350 7.91 17.72 -15.88
N LEU A 351 7.72 16.84 -16.87
CA LEU A 351 6.68 15.81 -16.82
C LEU A 351 6.88 14.86 -15.64
N VAL A 352 8.12 14.38 -15.46
CA VAL A 352 8.45 13.45 -14.38
C VAL A 352 8.40 14.18 -13.04
N TYR A 353 9.29 15.12 -12.78
CA TYR A 353 9.53 15.63 -11.42
C TYR A 353 8.51 16.67 -10.95
N GLU A 354 7.94 17.46 -11.85
CA GLU A 354 7.02 18.55 -11.48
C GLU A 354 5.56 18.16 -11.68
N GLN A 355 5.28 17.30 -12.66
CA GLN A 355 3.92 17.01 -13.12
C GLN A 355 3.51 15.53 -12.97
N SER A 356 4.18 14.71 -12.16
CA SER A 356 3.75 13.32 -11.91
C SER A 356 3.30 13.07 -10.47
N PHE A 357 2.47 12.03 -10.31
CA PHE A 357 2.09 11.52 -9.00
C PHE A 357 3.03 10.40 -8.57
N TYR A 358 3.59 10.53 -7.37
CA TYR A 358 4.46 9.52 -6.76
C TYR A 358 3.72 8.75 -5.68
N VAL A 359 4.00 7.45 -5.61
CA VAL A 359 3.60 6.60 -4.50
C VAL A 359 4.88 6.13 -3.81
N GLU A 360 5.12 6.65 -2.61
CA GLU A 360 6.22 6.17 -1.77
C GLU A 360 5.72 5.00 -0.93
N LYS A 361 6.16 3.77 -1.28
CA LYS A 361 5.82 2.56 -0.52
C LYS A 361 6.94 2.12 0.44
N PHE A 362 8.20 2.36 0.07
CA PHE A 362 9.42 2.06 0.84
C PHE A 362 10.48 3.14 0.54
N GLU A 363 11.37 3.45 1.50
CA GLU A 363 12.27 4.63 1.40
C GLU A 363 13.24 4.62 0.20
N ASP A 364 13.48 3.47 -0.45
CA ASP A 364 14.44 3.39 -1.57
C ASP A 364 13.82 3.11 -2.94
N LYS A 365 12.48 3.01 -3.05
CA LYS A 365 11.82 2.73 -4.34
C LYS A 365 10.63 3.64 -4.56
N LYS A 366 10.87 4.69 -5.34
CA LYS A 366 9.82 5.57 -5.85
C LYS A 366 9.12 4.88 -7.01
N ILE A 367 7.84 4.60 -6.83
CA ILE A 367 6.95 4.19 -7.91
C ILE A 367 6.10 5.38 -8.32
N ILE A 368 5.79 5.46 -9.60
CA ILE A 368 5.08 6.58 -10.22
C ILE A 368 3.79 6.06 -10.82
N LEU A 369 2.70 6.83 -10.70
CA LEU A 369 1.53 6.62 -11.55
C LEU A 369 1.91 7.09 -12.95
N ARG A 370 1.85 6.21 -13.95
CA ARG A 370 2.32 6.50 -15.31
C ARG A 370 1.76 7.83 -15.86
N PRO A 371 2.61 8.80 -16.25
CA PRO A 371 2.17 10.04 -16.88
C PRO A 371 1.86 9.90 -18.37
N GLU A 372 2.35 8.82 -18.98
CA GLU A 372 2.18 8.41 -20.36
C GLU A 372 2.44 6.90 -20.51
N LEU A 373 2.12 6.31 -21.67
CA LEU A 373 2.29 4.87 -21.90
C LEU A 373 3.61 4.49 -22.57
N THR A 374 4.18 5.36 -23.41
CA THR A 374 5.30 5.02 -24.31
C THR A 374 6.51 4.40 -23.60
N PRO A 375 6.97 4.89 -22.43
CA PRO A 375 8.07 4.23 -21.71
C PRO A 375 7.72 2.82 -21.21
N SER A 376 6.44 2.58 -20.86
CA SER A 376 5.95 1.25 -20.47
C SER A 376 5.94 0.29 -21.65
N LEU A 377 5.51 0.76 -22.83
CA LEU A 377 5.60 0.01 -24.09
C LEU A 377 7.05 -0.38 -24.38
N ALA A 378 7.97 0.58 -24.34
CA ALA A 378 9.39 0.33 -24.58
C ALA A 378 9.96 -0.73 -23.62
N ARG A 379 9.60 -0.68 -22.32
CA ARG A 379 9.98 -1.69 -21.32
C ARG A 379 9.46 -3.08 -21.67
N ILE A 380 8.21 -3.20 -22.10
CA ILE A 380 7.59 -4.48 -22.50
C ILE A 380 8.27 -5.05 -23.73
N VAL A 381 8.43 -4.24 -24.77
CA VAL A 381 9.06 -4.65 -26.03
C VAL A 381 10.53 -5.01 -25.80
N ALA A 382 11.28 -4.25 -25.02
CA ALA A 382 12.67 -4.57 -24.69
C ALA A 382 12.81 -5.94 -23.99
N LYS A 383 11.89 -6.27 -23.09
CA LYS A 383 11.84 -7.58 -22.41
C LYS A 383 11.58 -8.74 -23.38
N LYS A 384 10.83 -8.49 -24.46
CA LYS A 384 10.33 -9.50 -25.40
C LYS A 384 10.90 -9.35 -26.82
N PHE A 385 11.95 -8.55 -26.98
CA PHE A 385 12.39 -8.07 -28.29
C PHE A 385 12.74 -9.18 -29.29
N GLN A 386 13.32 -10.28 -28.80
CA GLN A 386 13.70 -11.46 -29.59
C GLN A 386 12.52 -12.38 -29.92
N GLU A 387 11.45 -12.34 -29.12
CA GLU A 387 10.26 -13.18 -29.29
C GLU A 387 9.23 -12.52 -30.22
N LEU A 388 9.20 -11.20 -30.28
CA LEU A 388 8.21 -10.44 -31.04
C LEU A 388 8.58 -10.34 -32.52
N LYS A 389 7.66 -10.82 -33.37
CA LYS A 389 7.72 -10.63 -34.83
C LYS A 389 7.45 -9.17 -35.16
N LYS A 390 8.26 -8.60 -36.04
CA LYS A 390 8.19 -7.20 -36.47
C LYS A 390 7.63 -7.10 -37.91
N PRO A 391 6.99 -5.97 -38.28
CA PRO A 391 6.66 -4.84 -37.41
C PRO A 391 5.57 -5.20 -36.37
N ILE A 392 5.70 -4.62 -35.18
CA ILE A 392 4.72 -4.74 -34.09
C ILE A 392 3.75 -3.58 -34.24
N ARG A 393 2.43 -3.87 -34.31
CA ARG A 393 1.36 -2.87 -34.34
C ARG A 393 0.51 -3.02 -33.10
N TRP A 394 0.72 -2.17 -32.11
CA TRP A 394 0.05 -2.29 -30.82
C TRP A 394 -0.71 -1.01 -30.49
N TYR A 395 -1.90 -1.15 -29.91
CA TYR A 395 -2.70 -0.03 -29.43
C TYR A 395 -3.07 -0.21 -27.96
N SER A 396 -3.38 0.88 -27.28
CA SER A 396 -3.83 0.84 -25.89
C SER A 396 -4.58 2.11 -25.51
N ILE A 397 -5.54 1.99 -24.59
CA ILE A 397 -6.32 3.13 -24.08
C ILE A 397 -6.21 3.23 -22.54
N PRO A 398 -4.98 3.36 -21.99
CA PRO A 398 -4.75 3.42 -20.56
C PRO A 398 -5.34 4.68 -19.92
N ILE A 399 -5.56 4.60 -18.61
CA ILE A 399 -5.61 5.78 -17.75
C ILE A 399 -4.18 6.22 -17.41
N CYS A 400 -3.88 7.49 -17.64
CA CYS A 400 -2.63 8.17 -17.32
C CYS A 400 -2.88 9.32 -16.32
N PHE A 401 -1.82 9.75 -15.63
CA PHE A 401 -1.91 10.71 -14.54
C PHE A 401 -0.91 11.85 -14.67
N ARG A 402 -1.37 13.11 -14.64
CA ARG A 402 -0.50 14.29 -14.63
C ARG A 402 -0.91 15.25 -13.53
N TYR A 403 0.04 15.68 -12.73
CA TYR A 403 -0.12 16.65 -11.66
C TYR A 403 -0.05 18.09 -12.19
N GLU A 404 -0.90 18.42 -13.16
CA GLU A 404 -1.02 19.79 -13.68
C GLU A 404 -2.08 20.59 -12.92
N GLN A 405 -2.10 21.92 -13.12
CA GLN A 405 -3.26 22.74 -12.74
C GLN A 405 -4.45 22.33 -13.60
N PRO A 406 -5.57 21.87 -13.01
CA PRO A 406 -6.72 21.46 -13.80
C PRO A 406 -7.29 22.64 -14.60
N GLN A 407 -7.49 22.43 -15.89
CA GLN A 407 -8.12 23.37 -16.82
C GLN A 407 -9.23 22.66 -17.58
N ARG A 408 -10.04 23.39 -18.35
CA ARG A 408 -11.07 22.78 -19.20
C ARG A 408 -10.41 21.77 -20.16
N GLY A 409 -10.86 20.51 -20.11
CA GLY A 409 -10.29 19.42 -20.90
C GLY A 409 -8.96 18.84 -20.40
N ARG A 410 -8.35 19.41 -19.34
CA ARG A 410 -7.11 18.91 -18.73
C ARG A 410 -7.37 18.41 -17.31
N LEU A 411 -7.72 17.13 -17.22
CA LEU A 411 -7.84 16.41 -15.96
C LEU A 411 -6.47 15.85 -15.53
N ARG A 412 -6.35 15.57 -14.23
CA ARG A 412 -5.18 14.89 -13.65
C ARG A 412 -5.21 13.38 -13.81
N SER A 413 -6.36 12.82 -14.16
CA SER A 413 -6.55 11.43 -14.56
C SER A 413 -7.36 11.44 -15.86
N PHE A 414 -6.80 10.86 -16.92
CA PHE A 414 -7.38 10.91 -18.26
C PHE A 414 -7.06 9.64 -19.03
N LYS A 415 -7.92 9.28 -19.99
CA LYS A 415 -7.64 8.20 -20.94
C LYS A 415 -6.74 8.75 -22.05
N GLN A 416 -5.67 8.04 -22.35
CA GLN A 416 -4.78 8.34 -23.46
C GLN A 416 -4.91 7.22 -24.48
N VAL A 417 -5.26 7.53 -25.73
CA VAL A 417 -5.27 6.56 -26.82
C VAL A 417 -3.88 6.54 -27.43
N ASN A 418 -3.30 5.35 -27.59
CA ASN A 418 -1.97 5.16 -28.14
C ASN A 418 -2.04 4.13 -29.27
N PHE A 419 -1.41 4.45 -30.40
CA PHE A 419 -1.19 3.58 -31.54
C PHE A 419 0.29 3.63 -31.86
N ASP A 420 0.97 2.50 -31.75
CA ASP A 420 2.42 2.43 -31.88
C ASP A 420 2.83 1.34 -32.89
N ILE A 421 3.71 1.71 -33.82
CA ILE A 421 4.36 0.78 -34.75
C ILE A 421 5.83 0.68 -34.36
N LEU A 422 6.32 -0.54 -34.10
CA LEU A 422 7.73 -0.78 -33.77
C LEU A 422 8.40 -1.72 -34.77
N GLY A 423 9.62 -1.38 -35.17
CA GLY A 423 10.38 -2.18 -36.14
C GLY A 423 10.01 -1.91 -37.60
N GLU A 424 9.31 -0.82 -37.88
CA GLU A 424 9.12 -0.26 -39.22
C GLU A 424 10.05 0.95 -39.39
N GLU A 425 10.96 0.90 -40.36
CA GLU A 425 11.97 1.96 -40.58
C GLU A 425 11.60 2.93 -41.71
N SER A 426 10.56 2.60 -42.49
CA SER A 426 10.11 3.43 -43.60
C SER A 426 9.05 4.44 -43.18
N LEU A 427 8.93 5.51 -43.97
CA LEU A 427 7.89 6.54 -43.82
C LEU A 427 6.45 6.01 -44.00
N TYR A 428 6.28 4.77 -44.45
CA TYR A 428 4.95 4.15 -44.50
C TYR A 428 4.38 3.90 -43.10
N GLY A 429 5.24 3.68 -42.09
CA GLY A 429 4.80 3.60 -40.69
C GLY A 429 4.25 4.95 -40.21
N ASP A 430 4.95 6.05 -40.48
CA ASP A 430 4.46 7.40 -40.16
C ASP A 430 3.14 7.71 -40.90
N LEU A 431 3.03 7.32 -42.17
CA LEU A 431 1.83 7.53 -42.99
C LEU A 431 0.64 6.72 -42.47
N GLU A 432 0.85 5.47 -42.04
CA GLU A 432 -0.18 4.61 -41.44
C GLU A 432 -0.79 5.30 -40.20
N ILE A 433 0.02 5.91 -39.35
CA ILE A 433 -0.45 6.68 -38.19
C ILE A 433 -1.30 7.89 -38.62
N PHE A 434 -0.92 8.61 -39.68
CA PHE A 434 -1.69 9.74 -40.19
C PHE A 434 -3.04 9.28 -40.74
N ASN A 435 -3.09 8.15 -41.46
CA ASN A 435 -4.33 7.56 -41.94
C ASN A 435 -5.25 7.14 -40.78
N ILE A 436 -4.70 6.53 -39.73
CA ILE A 436 -5.47 6.19 -38.52
C ILE A 436 -6.07 7.45 -37.89
N ILE A 437 -5.32 8.54 -37.79
CA ILE A 437 -5.85 9.81 -37.25
C ILE A 437 -6.99 10.33 -38.12
N VAL A 438 -6.81 10.40 -39.44
CA VAL A 438 -7.85 10.85 -40.38
C VAL A 438 -9.10 9.99 -40.26
N ASP A 439 -8.94 8.66 -40.23
CA ASP A 439 -10.05 7.71 -40.05
C ASP A 439 -10.77 7.89 -38.72
N ILE A 440 -10.05 8.14 -37.61
CA ILE A 440 -10.65 8.43 -36.31
C ILE A 440 -11.58 9.63 -36.41
N PHE A 441 -11.09 10.75 -36.93
CA PHE A 441 -11.89 11.97 -36.99
C PHE A 441 -13.02 11.88 -38.01
N ASN A 442 -12.80 11.25 -39.17
CA ASN A 442 -13.83 11.01 -40.19
C ASN A 442 -14.95 10.10 -39.67
N GLU A 443 -14.64 9.06 -38.89
CA GLU A 443 -15.66 8.19 -38.29
C GLU A 443 -16.53 8.93 -37.27
N PHE A 444 -15.99 9.96 -36.62
CA PHE A 444 -16.76 10.90 -35.80
C PHE A 444 -17.46 12.01 -36.61
N GLY A 445 -17.36 11.99 -37.94
CA GLY A 445 -18.01 12.92 -38.86
C GLY A 445 -17.29 14.26 -39.03
N ALA A 446 -16.07 14.42 -38.52
CA ALA A 446 -15.27 15.61 -38.73
C ALA A 446 -14.65 15.64 -40.14
N THR A 447 -14.50 16.82 -40.70
CA THR A 447 -13.95 17.05 -42.05
C THR A 447 -12.61 17.81 -41.98
N SER A 448 -11.90 17.91 -43.10
CA SER A 448 -10.64 18.66 -43.22
C SER A 448 -10.78 20.15 -42.89
N GLU A 449 -11.99 20.71 -42.99
CA GLU A 449 -12.27 22.10 -42.58
C GLU A 449 -12.31 22.24 -41.05
N GLN A 450 -12.58 21.16 -40.32
CA GLN A 450 -12.77 21.16 -38.87
C GLN A 450 -11.54 20.68 -38.10
N PHE A 451 -10.60 19.97 -38.73
CA PHE A 451 -9.33 19.63 -38.11
C PHE A 451 -8.18 19.57 -39.10
N GLN A 452 -6.97 19.81 -38.59
CA GLN A 452 -5.72 19.70 -39.34
C GLN A 452 -4.67 18.97 -38.53
N ILE A 453 -3.94 18.05 -39.19
CA ILE A 453 -2.72 17.42 -38.70
C ILE A 453 -1.56 18.34 -39.09
N TYR A 454 -1.08 19.14 -38.13
CA TYR A 454 0.13 19.92 -38.33
C TYR A 454 1.36 19.04 -38.11
N TYR A 455 2.23 18.95 -39.11
CA TYR A 455 3.40 18.06 -39.06
C TYR A 455 4.72 18.76 -39.37
N ASN A 456 5.80 18.18 -38.87
CA ASN A 456 7.18 18.60 -39.09
C ASN A 456 8.12 17.40 -38.93
N SER A 457 9.44 17.61 -39.01
CA SER A 457 10.45 16.59 -38.73
C SER A 457 11.54 17.15 -37.83
N ARG A 458 11.92 16.39 -36.79
CA ARG A 458 13.06 16.72 -35.93
C ARG A 458 14.35 16.81 -36.73
N ARG A 459 14.62 15.83 -37.60
CA ARG A 459 15.82 15.81 -38.45
C ARG A 459 15.86 16.97 -39.43
N PHE A 460 14.70 17.40 -39.95
CA PHE A 460 14.60 18.57 -40.80
C PHE A 460 14.99 19.83 -40.04
N MET A 461 14.41 20.03 -38.85
CA MET A 461 14.74 21.18 -38.00
C MET A 461 16.19 21.16 -37.54
N ASP A 462 16.75 20.00 -37.18
CA ASP A 462 18.17 19.87 -36.83
C ASP A 462 19.07 20.29 -38.00
N SER A 463 18.74 19.86 -39.21
CA SER A 463 19.50 20.21 -40.43
C SER A 463 19.38 21.70 -40.74
N LEU A 464 18.18 22.27 -40.59
CA LEU A 464 17.92 23.69 -40.81
C LEU A 464 18.70 24.54 -39.79
N CYS A 465 18.55 24.24 -38.50
CA CYS A 465 19.21 24.98 -37.43
C CYS A 465 20.74 24.90 -37.54
N LYS A 466 21.31 23.73 -37.81
CA LYS A 466 22.77 23.57 -37.92
C LYS A 466 23.34 24.19 -39.19
N LEU A 467 22.73 23.94 -40.34
CA LEU A 467 23.31 24.29 -41.64
C LEU A 467 22.94 25.70 -42.10
N ILE A 468 21.78 26.23 -41.69
CA ILE A 468 21.28 27.54 -42.15
C ILE A 468 21.39 28.59 -41.02
N LEU A 469 21.08 28.22 -39.78
CA LEU A 469 21.08 29.17 -38.65
C LEU A 469 22.38 29.17 -37.82
N GLU A 470 23.33 28.32 -38.17
CA GLU A 470 24.61 28.12 -37.46
C GLU A 470 24.43 27.81 -35.96
N ILE A 471 23.32 27.17 -35.59
CA ILE A 471 23.00 26.83 -34.20
C ILE A 471 23.74 25.55 -33.81
N SER A 472 24.43 25.60 -32.68
CA SER A 472 25.16 24.46 -32.14
C SER A 472 24.22 23.36 -31.60
N GLU A 473 24.72 22.13 -31.46
CA GLU A 473 23.91 21.03 -30.90
C GLU A 473 23.42 21.31 -29.47
N GLU A 474 24.20 22.05 -28.68
CA GLU A 474 23.87 22.41 -27.30
C GLU A 474 22.70 23.41 -27.21
N GLU A 475 22.51 24.21 -28.25
CA GLU A 475 21.50 25.27 -28.32
C GLU A 475 20.17 24.78 -28.94
N LEU A 476 20.16 23.67 -29.69
CA LEU A 476 18.95 23.13 -30.32
C LEU A 476 17.77 22.93 -29.35
N PRO A 477 17.94 22.39 -28.14
CA PRO A 477 16.84 22.26 -27.19
C PRO A 477 16.19 23.60 -26.83
N LEU A 478 16.98 24.69 -26.78
CA LEU A 478 16.46 26.04 -26.51
C LEU A 478 15.59 26.54 -27.67
N VAL A 479 16.02 26.30 -28.92
CA VAL A 479 15.22 26.65 -30.12
C VAL A 479 13.86 25.97 -30.07
N PHE A 480 13.82 24.67 -29.78
CA PHE A 480 12.56 23.92 -29.69
C PHE A 480 11.68 24.42 -28.55
N LYS A 481 12.26 24.74 -27.39
CA LYS A 481 11.52 25.32 -26.27
C LYS A 481 10.93 26.69 -26.60
N ILE A 482 11.64 27.49 -27.39
CA ILE A 482 11.19 28.81 -27.84
C ILE A 482 10.04 28.69 -28.83
N LEU A 483 10.20 27.82 -29.84
CA LEU A 483 9.16 27.59 -30.85
C LEU A 483 7.90 26.95 -30.23
N ASP A 484 8.02 26.08 -29.22
CA ASP A 484 6.86 25.52 -28.51
C ASP A 484 6.07 26.61 -27.75
N LYS A 485 6.79 27.60 -27.22
CA LYS A 485 6.19 28.74 -26.50
C LYS A 485 5.70 29.86 -27.41
N SER A 486 6.15 29.92 -28.67
CA SER A 486 5.88 31.05 -29.56
C SER A 486 4.39 31.31 -29.79
N ASN A 487 3.57 30.25 -29.75
CA ASN A 487 2.12 30.35 -29.93
C ASN A 487 1.41 31.06 -28.77
N LYS A 488 2.10 31.28 -27.64
CA LYS A 488 1.57 31.97 -26.45
C LYS A 488 2.12 33.39 -26.28
N MET A 489 3.01 33.81 -27.18
CA MET A 489 3.70 35.11 -27.14
C MET A 489 3.24 35.96 -28.31
N ASP A 490 3.09 37.26 -28.08
CA ASP A 490 2.96 38.21 -29.19
C ASP A 490 4.29 38.35 -29.95
N GLU A 491 4.27 39.06 -31.08
CA GLU A 491 5.45 39.18 -31.94
C GLU A 491 6.62 39.90 -31.26
N ASN A 492 6.35 40.96 -30.49
CA ASN A 492 7.38 41.73 -29.79
C ASN A 492 7.95 40.95 -28.60
N GLU A 493 7.10 40.24 -27.85
CA GLU A 493 7.51 39.38 -26.75
C GLU A 493 8.38 38.23 -27.25
N PHE A 494 7.97 37.60 -28.36
CA PHE A 494 8.75 36.54 -28.99
C PHE A 494 10.11 37.06 -29.47
N GLU A 495 10.14 38.18 -30.20
CA GLU A 495 11.38 38.77 -30.70
C GLU A 495 12.36 39.07 -29.56
N LYS A 496 11.87 39.73 -28.51
CA LYS A 496 12.67 40.01 -27.32
C LYS A 496 13.17 38.73 -26.67
N PHE A 497 12.35 37.69 -26.55
CA PHE A 497 12.74 36.42 -25.95
C PHE A 497 13.87 35.74 -26.74
N VAL A 498 13.83 35.80 -28.08
CA VAL A 498 14.92 35.27 -28.93
C VAL A 498 16.20 36.07 -28.73
N ILE A 499 16.12 37.41 -28.77
CA ILE A 499 17.28 38.31 -28.60
C ILE A 499 17.92 38.14 -27.22
N ASP A 500 17.12 37.99 -26.16
CA ASP A 500 17.62 37.79 -24.80
C ASP A 500 18.25 36.40 -24.60
N THR A 501 17.94 35.42 -25.46
CA THR A 501 18.42 34.03 -25.35
C THR A 501 19.66 33.74 -26.18
N PHE A 502 19.76 34.29 -27.40
CA PHE A 502 20.84 34.02 -28.34
C PHE A 502 21.72 35.24 -28.56
N GLN A 503 23.02 35.02 -28.79
CA GLN A 503 23.98 36.11 -29.01
C GLN A 503 24.31 36.33 -30.50
N ASN A 504 24.19 35.29 -31.33
CA ASN A 504 24.55 35.34 -32.74
C ASN A 504 23.40 35.94 -33.58
N GLU A 505 23.68 37.01 -34.33
CA GLU A 505 22.68 37.70 -35.17
C GLU A 505 22.06 36.79 -36.25
N VAL A 506 22.86 35.91 -36.88
CA VAL A 506 22.38 34.94 -37.87
C VAL A 506 21.37 33.98 -37.24
N SER A 507 21.68 33.47 -36.04
CA SER A 507 20.79 32.57 -35.31
C SER A 507 19.49 33.29 -34.88
N ILE A 508 19.58 34.53 -34.37
CA ILE A 508 18.41 35.33 -33.99
C ILE A 508 17.50 35.54 -35.20
N GLN A 509 18.01 36.12 -36.28
CA GLN A 509 17.22 36.39 -37.49
C GLN A 509 16.67 35.11 -38.09
N GLY A 510 17.45 34.03 -38.02
CA GLY A 510 17.06 32.69 -38.41
C GLY A 510 15.82 32.17 -37.68
N ILE A 511 15.84 32.23 -36.35
CA ILE A 511 14.76 31.74 -35.49
C ILE A 511 13.48 32.55 -35.69
N LEU A 512 13.59 33.88 -35.84
CA LEU A 512 12.42 34.73 -36.13
C LEU A 512 11.73 34.30 -37.43
N LYS A 513 12.50 33.96 -38.46
CA LYS A 513 11.98 33.47 -39.75
C LYS A 513 11.29 32.11 -39.67
N LEU A 514 11.54 31.32 -38.62
CA LEU A 514 10.89 30.02 -38.43
C LEU A 514 9.43 30.12 -38.02
N LYS A 515 8.99 31.23 -37.43
CA LYS A 515 7.63 31.35 -36.90
C LYS A 515 6.57 31.27 -38.01
N ASP A 516 5.47 30.56 -37.77
CA ASP A 516 4.26 30.57 -38.62
C ASP A 516 4.45 30.15 -40.10
N ALA A 517 5.46 29.34 -40.44
CA ALA A 517 5.54 28.78 -41.79
C ALA A 517 4.66 27.53 -41.91
N LYS A 518 3.80 27.52 -42.94
CA LYS A 518 2.85 26.43 -43.22
C LYS A 518 3.16 25.62 -44.48
N ASN A 519 4.22 26.00 -45.19
CA ASN A 519 4.72 25.29 -46.36
C ASN A 519 6.26 25.26 -46.34
N ILE A 520 6.86 24.13 -46.74
CA ILE A 520 8.32 23.96 -46.74
C ILE A 520 8.98 24.92 -47.73
N GLY A 521 8.45 25.02 -48.95
CA GLY A 521 8.97 25.91 -49.97
C GLY A 521 8.90 27.38 -49.54
N ASP A 522 7.80 27.80 -48.92
CA ASP A 522 7.65 29.17 -48.43
C ASP A 522 8.52 29.46 -47.21
N LEU A 523 8.78 28.47 -46.35
CA LEU A 523 9.77 28.59 -45.29
C LEU A 523 11.17 28.83 -45.88
N LEU A 524 11.59 28.01 -46.85
CA LEU A 524 12.92 28.09 -47.43
C LEU A 524 13.14 29.41 -48.19
N LYS A 525 12.12 29.97 -48.83
CA LYS A 525 12.18 31.32 -49.46
C LYS A 525 12.49 32.46 -48.48
N ARG A 526 12.33 32.26 -47.17
CA ARG A 526 12.67 33.27 -46.15
C ARG A 526 14.18 33.41 -45.92
N PHE A 527 14.96 32.45 -46.41
CA PHE A 527 16.42 32.43 -46.31
C PHE A 527 17.04 32.83 -47.64
N GLU A 528 18.00 33.75 -47.60
CA GLU A 528 18.66 34.30 -48.80
C GLU A 528 19.64 33.29 -49.40
N GLU A 529 20.41 32.61 -48.54
CA GLU A 529 21.35 31.57 -48.91
C GLU A 529 21.04 30.29 -48.14
N ILE A 530 20.93 29.18 -48.87
CA ILE A 530 20.76 27.84 -48.30
C ILE A 530 21.90 26.97 -48.84
N PRO A 531 22.78 26.43 -47.97
CA PRO A 531 23.88 25.57 -48.41
C PRO A 531 23.39 24.35 -49.20
N GLU A 532 24.10 23.96 -50.27
CA GLU A 532 23.70 22.80 -51.10
C GLU A 532 23.59 21.49 -50.31
N ASN A 533 24.42 21.32 -49.29
CA ASN A 533 24.39 20.15 -48.42
C ASN A 533 23.11 20.06 -47.56
N PHE A 534 22.35 21.14 -47.38
CA PHE A 534 21.04 21.11 -46.73
C PHE A 534 20.03 20.29 -47.52
N TYR A 535 19.97 20.49 -48.84
CA TYR A 535 19.07 19.75 -49.73
C TYR A 535 19.43 18.26 -49.85
N SER A 536 20.67 17.90 -49.52
CA SER A 536 21.13 16.52 -49.44
C SER A 536 20.99 15.92 -48.04
N SER A 537 20.53 16.69 -47.05
CA SER A 537 20.36 16.22 -45.68
C SER A 537 19.25 15.17 -45.59
N LYS A 538 19.45 14.18 -44.71
CA LYS A 538 18.45 13.13 -44.46
C LYS A 538 17.09 13.71 -44.05
N GLY A 539 17.10 14.74 -43.20
CA GLY A 539 15.87 15.38 -42.71
C GLY A 539 15.05 16.05 -43.82
N TYR A 540 15.70 16.79 -44.72
CA TYR A 540 15.04 17.39 -45.87
C TYR A 540 14.45 16.34 -46.82
N LEU A 541 15.26 15.35 -47.20
CA LEU A 541 14.84 14.30 -48.13
C LEU A 541 13.69 13.45 -47.58
N GLU A 542 13.71 13.11 -46.29
CA GLU A 542 12.62 12.37 -45.62
C GLU A 542 11.34 13.19 -45.60
N LEU A 543 11.40 14.48 -45.26
CA LEU A 543 10.22 15.33 -45.15
C LEU A 543 9.55 15.58 -46.51
N ILE A 544 10.33 15.84 -47.57
CA ILE A 544 9.80 15.99 -48.95
C ILE A 544 9.20 14.66 -49.45
N LYS A 545 9.85 13.54 -49.15
CA LYS A 545 9.30 12.22 -49.48
C LYS A 545 7.99 11.96 -48.74
N PHE A 546 7.89 12.39 -47.49
CA PHE A 546 6.67 12.24 -46.69
C PHE A 546 5.51 13.12 -47.22
N GLU A 547 5.78 14.37 -47.61
CA GLU A 547 4.79 15.23 -48.28
C GLU A 547 4.24 14.59 -49.56
N ARG A 548 5.10 13.91 -50.33
CA ARG A 548 4.66 13.15 -51.51
C ARG A 548 3.78 11.95 -51.13
N LEU A 549 4.14 11.21 -50.07
CA LEU A 549 3.36 10.06 -49.59
C LEU A 549 1.96 10.48 -49.11
N ILE A 550 1.87 11.61 -48.38
CA ILE A 550 0.57 12.19 -47.96
C ILE A 550 -0.31 12.48 -49.19
N LYS A 551 0.28 13.02 -50.27
CA LYS A 551 -0.44 13.28 -51.51
C LYS A 551 -0.85 12.01 -52.25
N GLU A 552 0.03 11.01 -52.29
CA GLU A 552 -0.26 9.71 -52.91
C GLU A 552 -1.35 8.94 -52.14
N ALA A 553 -1.47 9.16 -50.81
CA ALA A 553 -2.50 8.58 -49.95
C ALA A 553 -3.83 9.36 -49.95
N ASP A 554 -3.92 10.47 -50.67
CA ASP A 554 -5.13 11.31 -50.79
C ASP A 554 -5.62 11.89 -49.44
N ILE A 555 -4.69 12.21 -48.54
CA ILE A 555 -4.98 12.84 -47.23
C ILE A 555 -4.37 14.24 -47.09
N SER A 556 -3.93 14.85 -48.20
CA SER A 556 -3.33 16.19 -48.20
C SER A 556 -4.22 17.27 -47.60
N ASP A 557 -5.54 17.18 -47.80
CA ASP A 557 -6.48 18.17 -47.28
C ASP A 557 -6.52 18.20 -45.75
N TYR A 558 -6.08 17.14 -45.08
CA TYR A 558 -6.04 17.02 -43.62
C TYR A 558 -4.67 17.35 -43.03
N CYS A 559 -3.64 17.55 -43.85
CA CYS A 559 -2.24 17.57 -43.40
C CYS A 559 -1.53 18.85 -43.84
N THR A 560 -1.05 19.62 -42.87
CA THR A 560 -0.38 20.88 -43.13
C THR A 560 1.01 20.88 -42.50
N PHE A 561 2.07 21.13 -43.28
CA PHE A 561 3.38 21.35 -42.69
C PHE A 561 3.33 22.53 -41.71
N SER A 562 4.03 22.47 -40.58
CA SER A 562 4.18 23.63 -39.70
C SER A 562 5.52 23.65 -38.99
N SER A 563 6.30 24.70 -39.25
CA SER A 563 7.61 24.92 -38.61
C SER A 563 7.52 25.11 -37.09
N GLY A 564 6.39 25.62 -36.59
CA GLY A 564 6.10 25.76 -35.15
C GLY A 564 5.74 24.43 -34.45
N THR A 565 5.55 23.34 -35.19
CA THR A 565 5.31 22.02 -34.57
C THR A 565 6.64 21.43 -34.14
N VAL A 566 6.95 21.50 -32.84
CA VAL A 566 8.24 21.10 -32.26
C VAL A 566 8.13 20.23 -31.00
N ARG A 567 6.99 19.55 -30.80
CA ARG A 567 6.63 18.59 -29.71
C ARG A 567 7.60 18.46 -28.52
N GLY A 568 7.10 18.73 -27.31
CA GLY A 568 7.89 18.80 -26.07
C GLY A 568 8.35 17.50 -25.40
N LEU A 569 8.36 16.35 -26.07
CA LEU A 569 8.98 15.11 -25.52
C LEU A 569 10.31 14.83 -26.21
N ASP A 570 11.32 14.46 -25.42
CA ASP A 570 12.70 14.39 -25.88
C ASP A 570 13.01 13.16 -26.75
N TYR A 571 12.09 12.20 -26.84
CA TYR A 571 12.31 10.95 -27.57
C TYR A 571 12.00 11.03 -29.07
N TYR A 572 11.43 12.14 -29.57
CA TYR A 572 11.13 12.27 -31.01
C TYR A 572 12.40 12.41 -31.84
N THR A 573 12.52 11.64 -32.92
CA THR A 573 13.71 11.63 -33.78
C THR A 573 13.42 11.77 -35.28
N GLY A 574 12.15 11.81 -35.69
CA GLY A 574 11.72 11.78 -37.09
C GLY A 574 10.54 12.71 -37.31
N ILE A 575 9.53 12.24 -38.05
CA ILE A 575 8.26 12.96 -38.22
C ILE A 575 7.63 13.20 -36.84
N ILE A 576 7.11 14.41 -36.66
CA ILE A 576 6.34 14.83 -35.50
C ILE A 576 5.07 15.51 -35.97
N TYR A 577 4.01 15.41 -35.17
CA TYR A 577 2.74 15.99 -35.54
C TYR A 577 1.89 16.36 -34.33
N GLU A 578 0.90 17.22 -34.55
CA GLU A 578 -0.16 17.54 -33.62
C GLU A 578 -1.45 17.84 -34.36
N VAL A 579 -2.56 17.33 -33.85
CA VAL A 579 -3.89 17.55 -34.43
C VAL A 579 -4.55 18.74 -33.73
N PHE A 580 -5.04 19.69 -34.51
CA PHE A 580 -5.73 20.87 -34.02
C PHE A 580 -7.12 20.99 -34.62
N ASP A 581 -8.06 21.44 -33.80
CA ASP A 581 -9.38 21.88 -34.23
C ASP A 581 -9.24 23.20 -34.99
N THR A 582 -9.77 23.25 -36.21
CA THR A 582 -9.81 24.43 -37.09
C THR A 582 -11.24 24.90 -37.36
N GLY A 583 -12.23 24.25 -36.74
CA GLY A 583 -13.63 24.58 -36.90
C GLY A 583 -13.95 25.96 -36.33
N THR A 584 -14.73 26.74 -37.07
CA THR A 584 -15.16 28.08 -36.68
C THR A 584 -16.21 28.08 -35.57
N GLU A 585 -16.90 26.95 -35.38
CA GLU A 585 -17.97 26.78 -34.38
C GLU A 585 -17.42 26.44 -32.98
N ASN A 586 -16.16 26.01 -32.88
CA ASN A 586 -15.57 25.50 -31.65
C ASN A 586 -14.36 26.35 -31.23
N ILE A 587 -14.59 27.63 -30.99
CA ILE A 587 -13.55 28.57 -30.53
C ILE A 587 -13.14 28.18 -29.10
N ARG A 588 -11.95 27.62 -28.96
CA ARG A 588 -11.36 27.20 -27.68
C ARG A 588 -10.91 28.35 -26.80
#